data_AF-A0A7S2CKZ2-F1
#
_entry.id   AF-A0A7S2CKZ2-F1
#
_cell.length_a   1.000
_cell.length_b   1.000
_cell.length_c   1.000
_cell.angle_alpha   90.00
_cell.angle_beta   90.00
_cell.angle_gamma   90.00
#
_symmetry.space_group_name_H-M   'P 1'
#
loop_
_entity.id
_entity.type
_entity.pdbx_description
1 polymer ?
#
loop_
_entity_poly.entity_id
_entity_poly.type
_entity_poly.pdbx_seq_one_letter_code
_entity_poly.pdbx_strand_id
1 'polypeptide(L)'
;NFGRTRWGAVGRSFGLDVKGATKTLEGSAAFVVGACSSSLALLAGCQYLGYTAITARAAALPLLFISLACATVELFSGKLQAMGLGEFADDNLTVPFVGAVLAALLLR
;
A
#
# COMPACT_ATOMS: atom_id res chain seq x y z
N ASN A 1 -5.57 -12.49 -18.85
CA ASN A 1 -4.24 -11.87 -19.02
C ASN A 1 -4.11 -10.55 -18.23
N PHE A 2 -4.45 -10.54 -16.93
CA PHE A 2 -4.50 -9.33 -16.08
C PHE A 2 -3.32 -9.21 -15.10
N GLY A 3 -2.19 -9.89 -15.37
CA GLY A 3 -1.07 -9.99 -14.41
C GLY A 3 0.17 -9.13 -14.71
N ARG A 4 0.14 -8.21 -15.70
CA ARG A 4 1.36 -7.55 -16.23
C ARG A 4 1.60 -6.09 -15.83
N THR A 5 0.74 -5.44 -15.04
CA THR A 5 0.73 -3.96 -15.03
C THR A 5 1.00 -3.23 -13.72
N ARG A 6 1.43 -3.84 -12.61
CA ARG A 6 1.55 -3.06 -11.36
C ARG A 6 2.96 -2.67 -10.87
N TRP A 7 4.05 -3.23 -11.41
CA TRP A 7 5.39 -3.01 -10.81
C TRP A 7 6.54 -2.82 -11.78
N GLY A 8 6.24 -2.57 -13.06
CA GLY A 8 7.26 -2.53 -14.11
C GLY A 8 8.38 -1.50 -13.88
N ALA A 9 8.14 -0.36 -13.23
CA ALA A 9 9.21 0.64 -13.07
C ALA A 9 10.18 0.31 -11.92
N VAL A 10 9.66 -0.07 -10.74
CA VAL A 10 10.47 -0.30 -9.54
C VAL A 10 11.06 -1.72 -9.52
N GLY A 11 10.28 -2.73 -9.93
CA GLY A 11 10.77 -4.11 -10.07
C GLY A 11 11.87 -4.23 -11.13
N ARG A 12 11.77 -3.51 -12.25
CA ARG A 12 12.84 -3.53 -13.28
C ARG A 12 14.09 -2.74 -12.87
N SER A 13 13.96 -1.68 -12.08
CA SER A 13 15.10 -0.85 -11.64
C SER A 13 15.90 -1.47 -10.49
N PHE A 14 15.29 -2.38 -9.72
CA PHE A 14 15.91 -3.06 -8.59
C PHE A 14 16.03 -4.60 -8.77
N GLY A 15 15.98 -5.10 -10.01
CA GLY A 15 16.37 -6.47 -10.35
C GLY A 15 15.34 -7.59 -10.07
N LEU A 16 14.04 -7.30 -10.15
CA LEU A 16 12.96 -8.23 -9.90
C LEU A 16 11.98 -8.27 -11.07
N ASP A 17 12.41 -8.86 -12.17
CA ASP A 17 11.48 -9.38 -13.19
C ASP A 17 11.95 -10.76 -13.62
N VAL A 18 11.72 -11.75 -12.76
CA VAL A 18 11.83 -13.17 -13.14
C VAL A 18 10.59 -13.88 -12.62
N LYS A 19 9.87 -14.51 -13.55
CA LYS A 19 8.73 -15.41 -13.32
C LYS A 19 8.94 -16.22 -12.03
N GLY A 20 8.14 -15.93 -11.00
CA GLY A 20 8.23 -16.56 -9.67
C GLY A 20 8.74 -15.67 -8.53
N ALA A 21 8.91 -14.35 -8.78
CA ALA A 21 9.55 -13.43 -7.85
C ALA A 21 8.88 -13.34 -6.46
N THR A 22 9.64 -13.74 -5.45
CA THR A 22 9.44 -13.43 -4.03
C THR A 22 9.28 -11.91 -3.85
N LYS A 23 8.21 -11.48 -3.16
CA LYS A 23 8.06 -10.08 -2.71
C LYS A 23 9.26 -9.74 -1.82
N THR A 24 10.06 -8.74 -2.20
CA THR A 24 11.27 -8.37 -1.45
C THR A 24 11.01 -7.22 -0.49
N LEU A 25 11.85 -7.12 0.55
CA LEU A 25 11.77 -6.04 1.53
C LEU A 25 12.00 -4.67 0.87
N GLU A 26 12.88 -4.59 -0.12
CA GLU A 26 13.17 -3.37 -0.87
C GLU A 26 11.97 -2.91 -1.71
N GLY A 27 11.30 -3.85 -2.38
CA GLY A 27 10.08 -3.57 -3.14
C GLY A 27 8.94 -3.08 -2.24
N SER A 28 8.80 -3.69 -1.06
CA SER A 28 7.81 -3.27 -0.06
C SER A 28 8.16 -1.93 0.58
N ALA A 29 9.43 -1.65 0.86
CA ALA A 29 9.85 -0.35 1.37
C ALA A 29 9.58 0.77 0.35
N ALA A 30 9.89 0.54 -0.93
CA ALA A 30 9.56 1.46 -2.01
C ALA A 30 8.04 1.67 -2.15
N PHE A 31 7.24 0.60 -2.00
CA PHE A 31 5.78 0.71 -1.96
C PHE A 31 5.28 1.55 -0.79
N VAL A 32 5.78 1.35 0.44
CA VAL A 32 5.40 2.15 1.61
C VAL A 32 5.68 3.64 1.37
N VAL A 33 6.87 3.96 0.90
CA VAL A 33 7.28 5.35 0.63
C VAL A 33 6.41 5.96 -0.48
N GLY A 34 6.16 5.22 -1.57
CA GLY A 34 5.30 5.66 -2.67
C GLY A 34 3.84 5.84 -2.25
N ALA A 35 3.28 4.90 -1.50
CA ALA A 35 1.90 4.95 -1.00
C ALA A 35 1.69 6.11 -0.02
N CYS A 36 2.64 6.32 0.90
CA CYS A 36 2.58 7.40 1.87
C CYS A 36 2.70 8.78 1.19
N SER A 37 3.69 8.95 0.29
CA SER A 37 3.91 10.22 -0.42
C SER A 37 2.75 10.60 -1.35
N SER A 38 2.22 9.64 -2.11
CA SER A 38 1.05 9.87 -2.98
C SER A 38 -0.21 10.23 -2.18
N SER A 39 -0.43 9.57 -1.03
CA SER A 39 -1.56 9.87 -0.15
C SER A 39 -1.45 11.25 0.49
N LEU A 40 -0.23 11.65 0.90
CA LEU A 40 0.04 12.99 1.39
C LEU A 40 -0.17 14.08 0.34
N ALA A 41 0.28 13.83 -0.90
CA ALA A 41 0.06 14.74 -2.02
C ALA A 41 -1.44 14.90 -2.33
N LEU A 42 -2.18 13.80 -2.33
CA LEU A 42 -3.63 13.82 -2.52
C LEU A 42 -4.33 14.64 -1.42
N LEU A 43 -3.95 14.41 -0.16
CA LEU A 43 -4.53 15.14 0.97
C LEU A 43 -4.22 16.64 0.90
N ALA A 44 -2.98 17.01 0.55
CA ALA A 44 -2.60 18.40 0.34
C ALA A 44 -3.41 19.05 -0.80
N GLY A 45 -3.67 18.32 -1.89
CA GLY A 45 -4.55 18.76 -2.97
C GLY A 45 -5.99 18.94 -2.51
N CYS A 46 -6.55 17.99 -1.76
CA CYS A 46 -7.90 18.09 -1.18
C CYS A 46 -8.00 19.26 -0.20
N GLN A 47 -6.97 19.52 0.60
CA GLN A 47 -6.90 20.66 1.51
C GLN A 47 -6.87 21.98 0.74
N TYR A 48 -6.08 22.07 -0.33
CA TYR A 48 -6.01 23.25 -1.20
C TYR A 48 -7.37 23.56 -1.86
N LEU A 49 -8.12 22.53 -2.26
CA LEU A 49 -9.46 22.66 -2.83
C LEU A 49 -10.57 22.85 -1.78
N GLY A 50 -10.24 22.84 -0.49
CA GLY A 50 -11.20 23.01 0.60
C GLY A 50 -12.10 21.79 0.86
N TYR A 51 -11.76 20.62 0.34
CA TYR A 51 -12.52 19.38 0.56
C TYR A 51 -12.25 18.71 1.91
N THR A 52 -11.17 19.09 2.60
CA THR A 52 -10.84 18.56 3.92
C THR A 52 -10.12 19.61 4.78
N ALA A 53 -10.36 19.55 6.08
CA ALA A 53 -9.62 20.34 7.08
C ALA A 53 -8.37 19.62 7.60
N ILE A 54 -8.19 18.33 7.26
CA ILE A 54 -7.05 17.54 7.71
C ILE A 54 -5.79 18.05 6.99
N THR A 55 -4.82 18.51 7.78
CA THR A 55 -3.55 18.97 7.23
C THR A 55 -2.65 17.80 6.86
N ALA A 56 -1.84 17.95 5.81
CA ALA A 56 -0.80 16.99 5.45
C ALA A 56 0.13 16.65 6.63
N ARG A 57 0.41 17.63 7.50
CA ARG A 57 1.22 17.45 8.70
C ARG A 57 0.56 16.53 9.74
N ALA A 58 -0.74 16.73 9.99
CA ALA A 58 -1.51 15.90 10.92
C ALA A 58 -1.67 14.47 10.40
N ALA A 59 -1.79 14.28 9.08
CA ALA A 59 -1.99 12.98 8.47
C ALA A 59 -0.68 12.20 8.18
N ALA A 60 0.49 12.82 8.24
CA ALA A 60 1.76 12.17 7.87
C ALA A 60 2.06 10.90 8.66
N LEU A 61 1.92 10.95 9.98
CA LEU A 61 2.18 9.78 10.83
C LEU A 61 1.10 8.70 10.67
N PRO A 62 -0.21 9.01 10.70
CA PRO A 62 -1.26 8.05 10.34
C PRO A 62 -1.09 7.39 8.97
N LEU A 63 -0.79 8.17 7.93
CA LEU A 63 -0.61 7.65 6.56
C LEU A 63 0.61 6.74 6.45
N LEU A 64 1.68 7.02 7.20
CA LEU A 64 2.83 6.11 7.28
C LEU A 64 2.44 4.77 7.91
N PHE A 65 1.70 4.79 9.02
CA PHE A 65 1.21 3.57 9.67
C PHE A 65 0.27 2.75 8.77
N ILE A 66 -0.67 3.43 8.10
CA ILE A 66 -1.56 2.81 7.12
C ILE A 66 -0.75 2.15 6.00
N SER A 67 0.25 2.87 5.45
CA SER A 67 1.09 2.36 4.36
C SER A 67 1.91 1.14 4.79
N LEU A 68 2.46 1.14 6.01
CA LEU A 68 3.17 0.00 6.59
C LEU A 68 2.26 -1.21 6.81
N ALA A 69 1.04 -1.00 7.33
CA ALA A 69 0.07 -2.07 7.52
C ALA A 69 -0.33 -2.70 6.18
N CYS A 70 -0.60 -1.87 5.16
CA CYS A 70 -0.89 -2.32 3.80
C CYS A 70 0.27 -3.13 3.20
N ALA A 71 1.52 -2.66 3.34
CA ALA A 71 2.69 -3.38 2.85
C ALA A 71 2.92 -4.71 3.58
N THR A 72 2.59 -4.78 4.87
CA THR A 72 2.64 -6.01 5.66
C THR A 72 1.66 -7.03 5.10
N VAL A 73 0.39 -6.65 4.90
CA VAL A 73 -0.65 -7.52 4.31
C VAL A 73 -0.22 -8.03 2.94
N GLU A 74 0.30 -7.12 2.10
CA GLU A 74 0.85 -7.45 0.78
C GLU A 74 1.97 -8.50 0.87
N LEU A 75 2.93 -8.33 1.79
CA LEU A 75 4.05 -9.27 1.98
C LEU A 75 3.59 -10.66 2.44
N PHE A 76 2.56 -10.71 3.29
CA PHE A 76 2.06 -11.97 3.86
C PHE A 76 0.97 -12.64 3.03
N SER A 77 0.46 -12.01 1.95
CA SER A 77 -0.61 -12.57 1.13
C SER A 77 -0.26 -13.96 0.57
N GLY A 78 0.97 -14.16 0.10
CA GLY A 78 1.45 -15.47 -0.36
C GLY A 78 1.56 -16.53 0.75
N LYS A 79 1.84 -16.13 1.99
CA LYS A 79 1.84 -17.03 3.17
C LYS A 79 0.42 -17.42 3.55
N LEU A 80 -0.52 -16.47 3.52
CA LEU A 80 -1.94 -16.71 3.79
C LEU A 80 -2.56 -17.64 2.74
N GLN A 81 -2.17 -17.49 1.48
CA GLN A 81 -2.61 -18.38 0.41
C GLN A 81 -2.10 -19.81 0.63
N ALA A 82 -0.85 -19.98 1.07
CA ALA A 82 -0.28 -21.28 1.41
C ALA A 82 -0.92 -21.92 2.65
N MET A 83 -1.54 -21.14 3.53
CA MET A 83 -2.29 -21.62 4.70
C MET A 83 -3.76 -21.98 4.39
N GLY A 84 -4.18 -21.91 3.12
CA GLY A 84 -5.55 -22.23 2.70
C GLY A 84 -6.57 -21.11 2.97
N LEU A 85 -6.11 -19.92 3.36
CA LEU A 85 -6.97 -18.75 3.63
C LEU A 85 -7.22 -17.93 2.35
N GLY A 86 -7.53 -18.62 1.24
CA GLY A 86 -7.49 -18.07 -0.12
C GLY A 86 -8.26 -16.75 -0.32
N GLU A 87 -9.44 -16.59 0.28
CA GLU A 87 -10.22 -15.33 0.18
C GLU A 87 -9.62 -14.18 1.01
N PHE A 88 -8.94 -14.48 2.11
CA PHE A 88 -8.18 -13.50 2.91
C PHE A 88 -6.76 -13.27 2.39
N ALA A 89 -6.34 -14.02 1.38
CA ALA A 89 -5.03 -13.88 0.74
C ALA A 89 -5.07 -13.03 -0.53
N ASP A 90 -6.26 -12.59 -0.98
CA ASP A 90 -6.37 -11.63 -2.07
C ASP A 90 -5.96 -10.24 -1.56
N ASP A 91 -4.74 -9.84 -1.91
CA ASP A 91 -4.19 -8.53 -1.57
C ASP A 91 -5.00 -7.38 -2.22
N ASN A 92 -5.71 -7.62 -3.33
CA ASN A 92 -6.57 -6.60 -3.94
C ASN A 92 -7.81 -6.29 -3.11
N LEU A 93 -8.21 -7.18 -2.19
CA LEU A 93 -9.34 -6.98 -1.29
C LEU A 93 -8.88 -6.58 0.12
N THR A 94 -7.87 -7.27 0.63
CA THR A 94 -7.42 -7.09 2.02
C THR A 94 -6.63 -5.81 2.25
N VAL A 95 -5.79 -5.40 1.30
CA VAL A 95 -5.00 -4.16 1.41
C VAL A 95 -5.91 -2.91 1.45
N PRO A 96 -6.89 -2.74 0.54
CA PRO A 96 -7.82 -1.62 0.61
C PRO A 96 -8.70 -1.65 1.87
N PHE A 97 -9.13 -2.83 2.31
CA PHE A 97 -9.95 -2.98 3.51
C PHE A 97 -9.20 -2.53 4.77
N VAL A 98 -7.97 -3.02 4.96
CA VAL A 98 -7.10 -2.62 6.08
C VAL A 98 -6.80 -1.12 6.03
N GLY A 99 -6.51 -0.59 4.84
CA GLY A 99 -6.32 0.84 4.63
C GLY A 99 -7.53 1.67 5.04
N ALA A 100 -8.73 1.26 4.64
CA ALA A 100 -9.97 1.96 4.97
C ALA A 100 -10.30 1.93 6.47
N VAL A 101 -10.14 0.77 7.12
CA VAL A 101 -10.37 0.64 8.57
C VAL A 101 -9.40 1.52 9.35
N LEU A 102 -8.11 1.47 9.02
CA LEU A 102 -7.10 2.28 9.72
C LEU A 102 -7.27 3.77 9.44
N ALA A 103 -7.65 4.17 8.23
CA ALA A 103 -7.99 5.56 7.92
C ALA A 103 -9.15 6.05 8.80
N ALA A 104 -10.23 5.25 8.93
CA ALA A 104 -11.36 5.60 9.77
C ALA A 104 -11.04 5.69 11.28
N LEU A 105 -9.98 5.02 11.73
CA LEU A 105 -9.53 5.05 13.13
C LEU A 105 -8.53 6.18 13.40
N LEU A 106 -7.61 6.44 12.47
CA LEU A 106 -6.44 7.28 12.69
C LEU A 106 -6.53 8.69 12.08
N LEU A 107 -7.45 8.92 11.14
CA LEU A 107 -7.63 10.21 10.44
C LEU A 107 -8.94 10.91 10.84
N ARG A 108 -9.30 10.83 12.12
CA ARG A 108 -10.50 11.50 12.69
C ARG A 108 -10.25 12.97 13.00
#